data_AF-A0A1V1PAS5-F1
#
_entry.id   AF-A0A1V1PAS5-F1
#
_cell.length_a   1.000
_cell.length_b   1.000
_cell.length_c   1.000
_cell.angle_alpha   90.00
_cell.angle_beta   90.00
_cell.angle_gamma   90.00
#
_symmetry.space_group_name_H-M   'P 1'
#
loop_
_entity.id
_entity.type
_entity.pdbx_description
1 polymer ?
#
loop_
_entity_poly.entity_id
_entity_poly.type
_entity_poly.pdbx_seq_one_letter_code
_entity_poly.pdbx_strand_id
1 'polypeptide(L)'
;MKKYLFTELNKVWIIGLAVLIPCTLMAEIPKTINFQGFLTNSSGVAVSDGLYDITFSIWDTDTPIDGHQLWQETLQVDVADGIYNAYLGSDTTFDDPNKDGDTSDALSFTRPYYLGIQVAGDDTYITFNGKLLTLSSVGTAFRAQTSSGRVIRTINEDYLITDADDFIFASGLIQLTLPDATANKGKEIAIKKIDTRTLSISIVTQNSQTIDDINRDIVNGGQAFVLDTQYRDITLISNGKNWYRIGKMDIEDIPDNGIQPEKLSDGIPYTKIVISDNQIPG
;
A
#
# COMPACT_ATOMS: atom_id res chain seq x y z
N MET A 1 46.52 24.45 -52.72
CA MET A 1 45.88 23.12 -52.54
C MET A 1 45.52 22.86 -51.06
N LYS A 2 44.85 23.81 -50.38
CA LYS A 2 44.65 23.78 -48.91
C LYS A 2 43.30 24.35 -48.44
N LYS A 3 42.28 24.38 -49.30
CA LYS A 3 40.95 24.97 -48.98
C LYS A 3 39.78 23.99 -48.96
N TYR A 4 39.98 22.71 -49.31
CA TYR A 4 38.89 21.73 -49.39
C TYR A 4 38.83 20.73 -48.23
N LEU A 5 39.77 20.78 -47.27
CA LEU A 5 39.86 19.81 -46.18
C LEU A 5 39.13 20.22 -44.88
N PHE A 6 38.65 21.46 -44.77
CA PHE A 6 38.01 21.95 -43.53
C PHE A 6 36.48 21.96 -43.57
N THR A 7 35.86 21.74 -44.73
CA THR A 7 34.39 21.89 -44.88
C THR A 7 33.62 20.61 -44.54
N GLU A 8 34.26 19.44 -44.59
CA GLU A 8 33.62 18.15 -44.29
C GLU A 8 33.71 17.75 -42.81
N LEU A 9 34.54 18.43 -42.00
CA LEU A 9 34.69 18.09 -40.59
C LEU A 9 33.47 18.53 -39.74
N ASN A 10 32.77 19.60 -40.13
CA ASN A 10 31.61 20.12 -39.39
C ASN A 10 30.33 19.31 -39.58
N LYS A 11 30.24 18.45 -40.60
CA LYS A 11 29.06 17.61 -40.84
C LYS A 11 29.12 16.29 -40.07
N VAL A 12 30.32 15.77 -39.79
CA VAL A 12 30.52 14.54 -39.03
C VAL A 12 30.18 14.73 -37.55
N TRP A 13 30.40 15.94 -37.00
CA TRP A 13 29.99 16.26 -35.62
C TRP A 13 28.47 16.36 -35.43
N ILE A 14 27.72 16.74 -36.48
CA ILE A 14 26.25 16.84 -36.40
C ILE A 14 25.59 15.44 -36.48
N ILE A 15 26.20 14.48 -37.18
CA ILE A 15 25.71 13.11 -37.25
C ILE A 15 26.08 12.31 -35.99
N GLY A 16 27.22 12.63 -35.35
CA GLY A 16 27.62 12.02 -34.07
C GLY A 16 26.80 12.48 -32.85
N LEU A 17 26.20 13.67 -32.89
CA LEU A 17 25.44 14.25 -31.77
C LEU A 17 23.95 13.85 -31.76
N ALA A 18 23.44 13.27 -32.85
CA ALA A 18 22.03 12.88 -32.97
C ALA A 18 21.71 11.46 -32.43
N VAL A 19 22.70 10.70 -31.97
CA VAL A 19 22.56 9.26 -31.61
C VAL A 19 22.69 9.01 -30.09
N LEU A 20 22.31 10.00 -29.27
CA LEU A 20 22.30 9.88 -27.80
C LEU A 20 21.03 10.53 -27.22
N ILE A 21 19.87 10.21 -27.79
CA ILE A 21 18.59 10.44 -27.13
C ILE A 21 18.29 9.17 -26.33
N PRO A 22 18.51 9.15 -25.00
CA PRO A 22 18.01 8.06 -24.18
C PRO A 22 16.49 8.07 -24.27
N CYS A 23 15.93 7.08 -24.97
CA CYS A 23 14.50 6.81 -24.95
C CYS A 23 14.19 6.28 -23.54
N THR A 24 13.65 7.14 -22.69
CA THR A 24 13.10 6.70 -21.40
C THR A 24 11.85 5.88 -21.70
N LEU A 25 12.02 4.56 -21.79
CA LEU A 25 10.92 3.62 -21.77
C LEU A 25 10.31 3.69 -20.36
N MET A 26 9.21 4.44 -20.22
CA MET A 26 8.34 4.27 -19.06
C MET A 26 7.70 2.90 -19.22
N ALA A 27 8.13 1.94 -18.41
CA ALA A 27 7.44 0.65 -18.33
C ALA A 27 6.04 0.92 -17.78
N GLU A 28 5.04 0.88 -18.65
CA GLU A 28 3.65 0.95 -18.26
C GLU A 28 3.35 -0.27 -17.41
N ILE A 29 2.93 -0.06 -16.16
CA ILE A 29 2.53 -1.15 -15.28
C ILE A 29 1.28 -1.76 -15.90
N PRO A 30 1.28 -3.05 -16.26
CA PRO A 30 0.11 -3.68 -16.85
C PRO A 30 -1.07 -3.59 -15.87
N LYS A 31 -2.12 -2.85 -16.25
CA LYS A 31 -3.37 -2.73 -15.49
C LYS A 31 -4.34 -3.88 -15.73
N THR A 32 -3.90 -4.89 -16.47
CA THR A 32 -4.70 -6.05 -16.85
C THR A 32 -4.17 -7.32 -16.18
N ILE A 33 -5.09 -8.24 -15.95
CA ILE A 33 -4.82 -9.57 -15.42
C ILE A 33 -4.82 -10.54 -16.59
N ASN A 34 -3.71 -11.24 -16.84
CA ASN A 34 -3.75 -12.37 -17.76
C ASN A 34 -4.42 -13.56 -17.06
N PHE A 35 -5.47 -14.11 -17.68
CA PHE A 35 -6.17 -15.28 -17.21
C PHE A 35 -6.23 -16.34 -18.32
N GLN A 36 -5.75 -17.54 -18.03
CA GLN A 36 -5.81 -18.69 -18.94
C GLN A 36 -6.74 -19.75 -18.35
N GLY A 37 -7.60 -20.30 -19.19
CA GLY A 37 -8.55 -21.34 -18.80
C GLY A 37 -8.66 -22.46 -19.81
N PHE A 38 -9.30 -23.55 -19.39
CA PHE A 38 -9.68 -24.67 -20.23
C PHE A 38 -11.20 -24.84 -20.17
N LEU A 39 -11.87 -24.75 -21.32
CA LEU A 39 -13.31 -24.84 -21.45
C LEU A 39 -13.71 -26.22 -21.96
N THR A 40 -14.50 -26.93 -21.16
CA THR A 40 -15.05 -28.24 -21.49
C THR A 40 -16.57 -28.21 -21.44
N ASN A 41 -17.21 -29.07 -22.22
CA ASN A 41 -18.63 -29.35 -22.07
C ASN A 41 -18.92 -30.20 -20.82
N SER A 42 -20.19 -30.48 -20.57
CA SER A 42 -20.66 -31.30 -19.43
C SER A 42 -20.14 -32.75 -19.42
N SER A 43 -19.58 -33.23 -20.53
CA SER A 43 -18.94 -34.55 -20.64
C SER A 43 -17.43 -34.51 -20.41
N GLY A 44 -16.86 -33.34 -20.05
CA GLY A 44 -15.43 -33.15 -19.82
C GLY A 44 -14.59 -33.12 -21.10
N VAL A 45 -15.23 -33.00 -22.27
CA VAL A 45 -14.55 -32.88 -23.56
C VAL A 45 -14.34 -31.40 -23.88
N ALA A 46 -13.18 -31.05 -24.42
CA ALA A 46 -12.89 -29.71 -24.91
C ALA A 46 -13.99 -29.21 -25.86
N VAL A 47 -14.37 -27.94 -25.72
CA VAL A 47 -15.29 -27.32 -26.67
C VAL A 47 -14.60 -27.14 -28.04
N SER A 48 -15.41 -26.97 -29.09
CA SER A 48 -14.89 -26.71 -30.43
C SER A 48 -14.13 -25.40 -30.51
N ASP A 49 -13.14 -25.34 -31.40
CA ASP A 49 -12.42 -24.09 -31.67
C ASP A 49 -13.36 -22.99 -32.17
N GLY A 50 -13.12 -21.76 -31.74
CA GLY A 50 -13.88 -20.60 -32.19
C GLY A 50 -13.92 -19.46 -31.16
N LEU A 51 -14.70 -18.43 -31.50
CA LEU A 51 -14.92 -17.28 -30.64
C LEU A 51 -16.06 -17.55 -29.67
N TYR A 52 -15.81 -17.28 -28.39
CA TYR A 52 -16.79 -17.40 -27.32
C TYR A 52 -16.88 -16.08 -26.57
N ASP A 53 -18.11 -15.62 -26.33
CA ASP A 53 -18.34 -14.50 -25.44
C ASP A 53 -18.35 -15.03 -24.00
N ILE A 54 -17.36 -14.62 -23.22
CA ILE A 54 -17.20 -15.02 -21.82
C ILE A 54 -17.31 -13.78 -20.94
N THR A 55 -18.22 -13.86 -19.98
CA THR A 55 -18.38 -12.87 -18.92
C THR A 55 -17.51 -13.25 -17.74
N PHE A 56 -16.63 -12.34 -17.35
CA PHE A 56 -15.82 -12.43 -16.15
C PHE A 56 -16.36 -11.45 -15.11
N SER A 57 -16.36 -11.87 -13.85
CA SER A 57 -16.84 -11.05 -12.72
C SER A 57 -15.99 -11.26 -11.48
N ILE A 58 -15.91 -10.24 -10.63
CA ILE A 58 -15.21 -10.31 -9.35
C ILE A 58 -16.20 -10.14 -8.20
N TRP A 59 -16.07 -11.01 -7.19
CA TRP A 59 -16.95 -11.12 -6.04
C TRP A 59 -16.16 -10.99 -4.73
N ASP A 60 -16.84 -10.52 -3.67
CA ASP A 60 -16.30 -10.41 -2.31
C ASP A 60 -16.36 -11.73 -1.50
N THR A 61 -17.14 -12.71 -1.96
CA THR A 61 -17.27 -14.05 -1.36
C THR A 61 -17.13 -15.16 -2.41
N ASP A 62 -16.88 -16.40 -1.96
CA ASP A 62 -16.76 -17.57 -2.82
C ASP A 62 -18.12 -18.15 -3.27
N THR A 63 -19.23 -17.60 -2.78
CA THR A 63 -20.59 -18.02 -3.11
C THR A 63 -21.39 -16.87 -3.73
N PRO A 64 -21.77 -16.93 -5.02
CA PRO A 64 -22.49 -15.84 -5.69
C PRO A 64 -23.84 -15.50 -5.06
N ILE A 65 -24.47 -16.45 -4.38
CA ILE A 65 -25.77 -16.26 -3.71
C ILE A 65 -25.66 -15.33 -2.49
N ASP A 66 -24.53 -15.36 -1.79
CA ASP A 66 -24.31 -14.60 -0.56
C ASP A 66 -23.34 -13.42 -0.75
N GLY A 67 -22.83 -13.25 -1.98
CA GLY A 67 -21.82 -12.26 -2.34
C GLY A 67 -22.36 -11.07 -3.10
N HIS A 68 -21.56 -10.01 -3.15
CA HIS A 68 -21.77 -8.86 -4.01
C HIS A 68 -20.81 -8.94 -5.19
N GLN A 69 -21.36 -8.81 -6.41
CA GLN A 69 -20.55 -8.57 -7.59
C GLN A 69 -19.98 -7.15 -7.52
N LEU A 70 -18.67 -7.02 -7.65
CA LEU A 70 -17.96 -5.75 -7.53
C LEU A 70 -17.44 -5.23 -8.88
N TRP A 71 -17.26 -6.12 -9.84
CA TRP A 71 -16.76 -5.79 -11.17
C TRP A 71 -17.21 -6.85 -12.17
N GLN A 72 -17.36 -6.46 -13.43
CA GLN A 72 -17.70 -7.35 -14.53
C GLN A 72 -17.20 -6.80 -15.86
N GLU A 73 -16.81 -7.71 -16.75
CA GLU A 73 -16.68 -7.42 -18.18
C GLU A 73 -17.03 -8.66 -19.01
N THR A 74 -17.41 -8.44 -20.26
CA THR A 74 -17.67 -9.51 -21.22
C THR A 74 -16.67 -9.39 -22.35
N LEU A 75 -15.85 -10.43 -22.55
CA LEU A 75 -14.83 -10.47 -23.59
C LEU A 75 -15.16 -11.56 -24.59
N GLN A 76 -14.94 -11.25 -25.86
CA GLN A 76 -14.91 -12.25 -26.92
C GLN A 76 -13.51 -12.87 -26.96
N VAL A 77 -13.40 -14.14 -26.56
CA VAL A 77 -12.13 -14.87 -26.50
C VAL A 77 -12.05 -15.94 -27.57
N ASP A 78 -10.86 -16.10 -28.16
CA ASP A 78 -10.56 -17.19 -29.08
C ASP A 78 -10.19 -18.44 -28.28
N VAL A 79 -10.91 -19.52 -28.53
CA VAL A 79 -10.72 -20.82 -27.90
C VAL A 79 -10.14 -21.77 -28.94
N ALA A 80 -9.01 -22.40 -28.63
CA ALA A 80 -8.37 -23.41 -29.48
C ALA A 80 -8.00 -24.62 -28.63
N ASP A 81 -8.41 -25.82 -29.05
CA ASP A 81 -8.30 -27.08 -28.30
C ASP A 81 -8.90 -26.96 -26.88
N GLY A 82 -9.94 -26.14 -26.70
CA GLY A 82 -10.52 -25.82 -25.40
C GLY A 82 -9.71 -24.85 -24.54
N ILE A 83 -8.52 -24.43 -24.93
CA ILE A 83 -7.68 -23.46 -24.20
C ILE A 83 -8.02 -22.04 -24.66
N TYR A 84 -8.10 -21.09 -23.73
CA TYR A 84 -8.23 -19.67 -24.04
C TYR A 84 -7.37 -18.80 -23.13
N ASN A 85 -7.07 -17.59 -23.62
CA ASN A 85 -6.44 -16.53 -22.83
C ASN A 85 -7.33 -15.29 -22.84
N ALA A 86 -7.48 -14.66 -21.68
CA ALA A 86 -8.22 -13.42 -21.49
C ALA A 86 -7.34 -12.39 -20.78
N TYR A 87 -7.52 -11.12 -21.13
CA TYR A 87 -6.86 -10.00 -20.46
C TYR A 87 -7.92 -9.26 -19.66
N LEU A 88 -8.09 -9.67 -18.40
CA LEU A 88 -9.11 -9.08 -17.55
C LEU A 88 -8.75 -7.63 -17.22
N GLY A 89 -9.73 -6.74 -17.25
CA GLY A 89 -9.53 -5.31 -17.05
C GLY A 89 -9.26 -4.54 -18.35
N SER A 90 -9.42 -5.18 -19.51
CA SER A 90 -9.12 -4.58 -20.81
C SER A 90 -10.28 -3.75 -21.38
N ASP A 91 -11.53 -4.07 -21.03
CA ASP A 91 -12.70 -3.27 -21.37
C ASP A 91 -13.25 -2.50 -20.16
N THR A 92 -13.34 -3.16 -19.01
CA THR A 92 -13.72 -2.52 -17.74
C THR A 92 -12.51 -2.47 -16.82
N THR A 93 -11.92 -1.30 -16.61
CA THR A 93 -10.74 -1.18 -15.73
C THR A 93 -11.07 -1.53 -14.28
N PHE A 94 -10.11 -2.06 -13.52
CA PHE A 94 -10.32 -2.35 -12.09
C PHE A 94 -10.31 -1.10 -11.20
N ASP A 95 -9.75 0.00 -11.69
CA ASP A 95 -9.69 1.30 -10.99
C ASP A 95 -11.05 2.04 -11.04
N ASP A 96 -11.88 1.74 -12.04
CA ASP A 96 -13.23 2.28 -12.23
C ASP A 96 -14.16 1.16 -12.76
N PRO A 97 -14.65 0.27 -11.87
CA PRO A 97 -15.52 -0.85 -12.24
C PRO A 97 -16.86 -0.45 -12.85
N ASN A 98 -17.37 0.75 -12.56
CA ASN A 98 -18.70 1.19 -12.99
C ASN A 98 -18.67 2.11 -14.24
N LYS A 99 -17.47 2.52 -14.67
CA LYS A 99 -17.18 3.39 -15.83
C LYS A 99 -17.76 4.81 -15.70
N ASP A 100 -17.89 5.35 -14.50
CA ASP A 100 -18.41 6.70 -14.25
C ASP A 100 -17.30 7.78 -14.11
N GLY A 101 -16.03 7.37 -14.08
CA GLY A 101 -14.86 8.24 -13.93
C GLY A 101 -14.49 8.58 -12.48
N ASP A 102 -15.23 8.09 -11.49
CA ASP A 102 -14.82 8.01 -10.08
C ASP A 102 -14.02 6.71 -9.85
N THR A 103 -13.10 6.74 -8.89
CA THR A 103 -12.27 5.58 -8.52
C THR A 103 -12.50 5.15 -7.07
N SER A 104 -13.59 5.58 -6.45
CA SER A 104 -13.91 5.27 -5.05
C SER A 104 -14.28 3.79 -4.81
N ASP A 105 -14.68 3.08 -5.86
CA ASP A 105 -15.00 1.66 -5.90
C ASP A 105 -13.88 0.79 -6.50
N ALA A 106 -12.69 1.37 -6.70
CA ALA A 106 -11.52 0.67 -7.21
C ALA A 106 -11.23 -0.65 -6.44
N LEU A 107 -10.98 -1.72 -7.19
CA LEU A 107 -10.62 -3.01 -6.60
C LEU A 107 -9.17 -3.01 -6.13
N SER A 108 -8.98 -2.94 -4.81
CA SER A 108 -7.63 -2.86 -4.21
C SER A 108 -6.84 -4.18 -4.20
N PHE A 109 -7.48 -5.34 -4.43
CA PHE A 109 -6.86 -6.67 -4.30
C PHE A 109 -6.14 -6.93 -2.95
N THR A 110 -6.47 -6.16 -1.90
CA THR A 110 -5.89 -6.29 -0.55
C THR A 110 -6.51 -7.42 0.27
N ARG A 111 -7.71 -7.84 -0.11
CA ARG A 111 -8.47 -8.97 0.46
C ARG A 111 -8.67 -10.08 -0.59
N PRO A 112 -9.06 -11.29 -0.19
CA PRO A 112 -9.43 -12.33 -1.13
C PRO A 112 -10.59 -11.86 -2.02
N TYR A 113 -10.44 -12.07 -3.33
CA TYR A 113 -11.47 -11.85 -4.33
C TYR A 113 -11.69 -13.14 -5.11
N TYR A 114 -12.90 -13.32 -5.61
CA TYR A 114 -13.33 -14.55 -6.26
C TYR A 114 -13.81 -14.25 -7.68
N LEU A 115 -13.34 -15.05 -8.63
CA LEU A 115 -13.61 -14.92 -10.04
C LEU A 115 -14.83 -15.76 -10.41
N GLY A 116 -15.86 -15.09 -10.92
CA GLY A 116 -16.96 -15.68 -11.64
C GLY A 116 -16.66 -15.72 -13.14
N ILE A 117 -16.95 -16.86 -13.77
CA ILE A 117 -16.81 -17.05 -15.21
C ILE A 117 -18.13 -17.62 -15.73
N GLN A 118 -18.71 -17.00 -16.74
CA GLN A 118 -19.93 -17.45 -17.42
C GLN A 118 -19.72 -17.39 -18.92
N VAL A 119 -20.11 -18.45 -19.62
CA VAL A 119 -20.14 -18.46 -21.09
C VAL A 119 -21.51 -17.97 -21.54
N ALA A 120 -21.56 -17.13 -22.57
CA ALA A 120 -22.82 -16.60 -23.09
C ALA A 120 -23.81 -17.73 -23.43
N GLY A 121 -25.04 -17.61 -22.92
CA GLY A 121 -26.08 -18.62 -23.05
C GLY A 121 -26.13 -19.67 -21.94
N ASP A 122 -25.20 -19.64 -20.99
CA ASP A 122 -25.28 -20.36 -19.72
C ASP A 122 -25.65 -19.40 -18.58
N ASP A 123 -26.64 -19.78 -17.77
CA ASP A 123 -27.08 -18.99 -16.62
C ASP A 123 -26.25 -19.30 -15.36
N THR A 124 -25.34 -20.26 -15.43
CA THR A 124 -24.54 -20.74 -14.29
C THR A 124 -23.10 -20.29 -14.35
N TYR A 125 -22.55 -19.94 -13.18
CA TYR A 125 -21.11 -19.72 -13.04
C TYR A 125 -20.36 -21.04 -13.09
N ILE A 126 -19.21 -21.04 -13.77
CA ILE A 126 -18.22 -22.10 -13.63
C ILE A 126 -17.72 -22.08 -12.18
N THR A 127 -17.97 -23.18 -11.46
CA THR A 127 -17.59 -23.34 -10.06
C THR A 127 -16.76 -24.60 -9.86
N PHE A 128 -15.89 -24.57 -8.85
CA PHE A 128 -15.19 -25.75 -8.35
C PHE A 128 -15.75 -26.11 -6.98
N ASN A 129 -16.31 -27.31 -6.83
CA ASN A 129 -17.03 -27.74 -5.61
C ASN A 129 -18.14 -26.76 -5.16
N GLY A 130 -18.85 -26.15 -6.13
CA GLY A 130 -19.92 -25.18 -5.85
C GLY A 130 -19.45 -23.80 -5.39
N LYS A 131 -18.14 -23.51 -5.52
CA LYS A 131 -17.53 -22.23 -5.14
C LYS A 131 -16.87 -21.55 -6.34
N LEU A 132 -16.85 -20.22 -6.33
CA LEU A 132 -16.09 -19.42 -7.28
C LEU A 132 -14.58 -19.62 -7.10
N LEU A 133 -13.84 -19.36 -8.17
CA LEU A 133 -12.39 -19.52 -8.19
C LEU A 133 -11.72 -18.40 -7.40
N THR A 134 -10.81 -18.70 -6.49
CA THR A 134 -10.03 -17.65 -5.80
C THR A 134 -9.01 -17.03 -6.76
N LEU A 135 -8.87 -15.71 -6.78
CA LEU A 135 -7.81 -15.02 -7.55
C LEU A 135 -6.42 -15.08 -6.88
N SER A 136 -6.16 -16.12 -6.08
CA SER A 136 -5.03 -16.20 -5.15
C SER A 136 -3.64 -16.21 -5.80
N SER A 137 -3.52 -16.52 -7.10
CA SER A 137 -2.24 -16.46 -7.84
C SER A 137 -2.08 -15.24 -8.76
N VAL A 138 -3.15 -14.47 -8.97
CA VAL A 138 -3.15 -13.29 -9.86
C VAL A 138 -2.79 -12.02 -9.08
N GLY A 139 -2.93 -12.07 -7.75
CA GLY A 139 -2.59 -10.98 -6.86
C GLY A 139 -1.13 -10.55 -6.91
N THR A 140 -0.18 -11.25 -7.53
CA THR A 140 1.23 -10.84 -7.51
C THR A 140 1.54 -9.55 -8.29
N ALA A 141 0.80 -9.22 -9.35
CA ALA A 141 0.99 -7.96 -10.07
C ALA A 141 0.28 -6.78 -9.38
N PHE A 142 -0.95 -6.97 -8.89
CA PHE A 142 -1.70 -5.95 -8.13
C PHE A 142 -1.16 -5.76 -6.70
N ARG A 143 -0.67 -6.82 -6.04
CA ARG A 143 0.14 -6.71 -4.83
C ARG A 143 1.51 -6.15 -5.11
N ALA A 144 2.06 -6.19 -6.32
CA ALA A 144 3.26 -5.41 -6.63
C ALA A 144 2.95 -3.91 -6.74
N GLN A 145 1.69 -3.52 -7.00
CA GLN A 145 1.24 -2.13 -6.94
C GLN A 145 0.90 -1.70 -5.50
N THR A 146 0.13 -2.50 -4.74
CA THR A 146 -0.29 -2.20 -3.34
C THR A 146 0.71 -2.61 -2.26
N SER A 147 1.58 -3.57 -2.55
CA SER A 147 2.88 -3.83 -1.90
C SER A 147 3.96 -3.52 -2.94
N SER A 148 3.88 -2.33 -3.56
CA SER A 148 5.10 -1.67 -4.03
C SER A 148 6.08 -1.77 -2.88
N GLY A 149 7.26 -2.34 -3.12
CA GLY A 149 8.31 -2.31 -2.12
C GLY A 149 8.36 -0.89 -1.56
N ARG A 150 8.35 -0.74 -0.23
CA ARG A 150 8.19 0.56 0.42
C ARG A 150 9.02 1.62 -0.30
N VAL A 151 8.39 2.64 -0.84
CA VAL A 151 9.08 3.71 -1.55
C VAL A 151 9.90 4.47 -0.54
N ILE A 152 11.23 4.41 -0.71
CA ILE A 152 12.18 5.15 0.11
C ILE A 152 12.60 6.40 -0.65
N ARG A 153 12.37 7.58 -0.07
CA ARG A 153 12.85 8.86 -0.61
C ARG A 153 13.85 9.51 0.32
N THR A 154 14.79 10.25 -0.27
CA THR A 154 15.64 11.19 0.46
C THR A 154 15.19 12.60 0.13
N ILE A 155 14.86 13.38 1.14
CA ILE A 155 14.31 14.74 1.00
C ILE A 155 15.23 15.72 1.73
N ASN A 156 15.56 16.83 1.05
CA ASN A 156 16.46 17.87 1.57
C ASN A 156 15.92 19.31 1.35
N GLU A 157 14.65 19.43 1.00
CA GLU A 157 13.89 20.66 0.85
C GLU A 157 12.46 20.47 1.34
N ASP A 158 11.69 21.55 1.46
CA ASP A 158 10.29 21.48 1.87
C ASP A 158 9.49 20.60 0.91
N TYR A 159 8.66 19.69 1.44
CA TYR A 159 8.03 18.65 0.64
C TYR A 159 6.63 18.29 1.14
N LEU A 160 5.68 18.19 0.22
CA LEU A 160 4.37 17.60 0.46
C LEU A 160 4.46 16.10 0.22
N ILE A 161 4.24 15.34 1.28
CA ILE A 161 4.24 13.89 1.24
C ILE A 161 3.02 13.41 0.46
N THR A 162 3.25 12.45 -0.44
CA THR A 162 2.26 11.89 -1.36
C THR A 162 1.79 10.50 -0.93
N ASP A 163 0.72 10.01 -1.56
CA ASP A 163 0.22 8.64 -1.42
C ASP A 163 1.26 7.58 -1.83
N ALA A 164 2.20 7.92 -2.72
CA ALA A 164 3.31 7.06 -3.13
C ALA A 164 4.50 7.00 -2.15
N ASP A 165 4.51 7.78 -1.06
CA ASP A 165 5.60 7.82 -0.08
C ASP A 165 5.40 6.88 1.12
N ASP A 166 6.38 6.02 1.43
CA ASP A 166 6.30 5.08 2.56
C ASP A 166 7.41 5.28 3.61
N PHE A 167 8.63 5.60 3.15
CA PHE A 167 9.78 5.87 4.01
C PHE A 167 10.53 7.12 3.52
N ILE A 168 10.75 8.08 4.41
CA ILE A 168 11.47 9.31 4.10
C ILE A 168 12.73 9.41 4.95
N PHE A 169 13.87 9.53 4.29
CA PHE A 169 15.12 10.02 4.88
C PHE A 169 15.17 11.54 4.70
N ALA A 170 15.01 12.27 5.80
CA ALA A 170 14.93 13.72 5.79
C ALA A 170 16.25 14.35 6.28
N SER A 171 16.69 15.41 5.61
CA SER A 171 17.87 16.20 5.98
C SER A 171 17.63 17.69 5.71
N GLY A 172 18.36 18.57 6.38
CA GLY A 172 18.18 20.01 6.25
C GLY A 172 17.32 20.63 7.34
N LEU A 173 17.16 21.94 7.26
CA LEU A 173 16.13 22.67 8.00
C LEU A 173 14.90 22.76 7.10
N ILE A 174 14.04 21.75 7.14
CA ILE A 174 12.94 21.58 6.18
C ILE A 174 11.60 21.30 6.86
N GLN A 175 10.53 21.57 6.13
CA GLN A 175 9.16 21.23 6.48
C GLN A 175 8.63 20.10 5.59
N LEU A 176 8.19 19.03 6.23
CA LEU A 176 7.43 17.94 5.62
C LEU A 176 5.95 18.11 5.95
N THR A 177 5.12 18.23 4.93
CA THR A 177 3.66 18.30 5.08
C THR A 177 3.06 16.91 4.84
N LEU A 178 2.35 16.37 5.82
CA LEU A 178 1.62 15.11 5.68
C LEU A 178 0.44 15.28 4.72
N PRO A 179 0.07 14.24 3.94
CA PRO A 179 -1.11 14.32 3.12
C PRO A 179 -2.37 14.33 3.98
N ASP A 180 -3.48 14.78 3.39
CA ASP A 180 -4.78 14.78 4.06
C ASP A 180 -5.14 13.39 4.58
N ALA A 181 -5.30 13.27 5.90
CA ALA A 181 -5.62 12.01 6.56
C ALA A 181 -6.93 11.39 6.07
N THR A 182 -7.91 12.20 5.65
CA THR A 182 -9.23 11.73 5.20
C THR A 182 -9.16 10.95 3.90
N ALA A 183 -8.30 11.37 2.97
CA ALA A 183 -8.05 10.67 1.71
C ALA A 183 -7.08 9.49 1.87
N ASN A 184 -6.42 9.34 3.02
CA ASN A 184 -5.31 8.42 3.22
C ASN A 184 -5.53 7.46 4.41
N LYS A 185 -6.76 6.97 4.63
CA LYS A 185 -7.06 6.06 5.74
C LYS A 185 -6.19 4.80 5.69
N GLY A 186 -5.53 4.47 6.80
CA GLY A 186 -4.65 3.29 6.91
C GLY A 186 -3.26 3.49 6.31
N LYS A 187 -2.96 4.63 5.69
CA LYS A 187 -1.61 4.93 5.19
C LYS A 187 -0.64 5.00 6.36
N GLU A 188 0.45 4.25 6.23
CA GLU A 188 1.59 4.29 7.14
C GLU A 188 2.74 5.07 6.50
N ILE A 189 3.40 5.91 7.28
CA ILE A 189 4.60 6.61 6.84
C ILE A 189 5.67 6.62 7.93
N ALA A 190 6.90 6.28 7.55
CA ALA A 190 8.06 6.42 8.41
C ALA A 190 8.94 7.58 7.94
N ILE A 191 9.31 8.47 8.85
CA ILE A 191 10.20 9.59 8.58
C ILE A 191 11.39 9.44 9.51
N LYS A 192 12.60 9.40 8.95
CA LYS A 192 13.85 9.33 9.69
C LYS A 192 14.74 10.50 9.33
N LYS A 193 15.18 11.23 10.35
CA LYS A 193 16.17 12.28 10.22
C LYS A 193 17.56 11.67 10.03
N ILE A 194 18.25 12.00 8.94
CA ILE A 194 19.55 11.40 8.60
C ILE A 194 20.74 12.34 8.77
N ASP A 195 20.50 13.60 9.11
CA ASP A 195 21.51 14.64 9.21
C ASP A 195 21.97 14.92 10.66
N THR A 196 22.65 16.04 10.86
CA THR A 196 23.23 16.46 12.15
C THR A 196 22.17 17.01 13.11
N ARG A 197 22.42 16.89 14.42
CA ARG A 197 21.50 17.36 15.50
C ARG A 197 21.19 18.87 15.54
N THR A 198 21.88 19.69 14.76
CA THR A 198 21.69 21.16 14.76
C THR A 198 20.61 21.62 13.77
N LEU A 199 20.24 20.75 12.84
CA LEU A 199 19.13 20.96 11.90
C LEU A 199 17.89 20.27 12.44
N SER A 200 16.71 20.81 12.13
CA SER A 200 15.44 20.26 12.57
C SER A 200 14.51 20.00 11.39
N ILE A 201 13.84 18.86 11.41
CA ILE A 201 12.77 18.53 10.46
C ILE A 201 11.44 18.86 11.13
N SER A 202 10.68 19.77 10.53
CA SER A 202 9.32 20.12 10.96
C SER A 202 8.32 19.25 10.21
N ILE A 203 7.45 18.56 10.91
CA ILE A 203 6.37 17.74 10.34
C ILE A 203 5.05 18.43 10.66
N VAL A 204 4.28 18.75 9.62
CA VAL A 204 3.01 19.48 9.74
C VAL A 204 1.88 18.70 9.10
N THR A 205 0.67 18.91 9.60
CA THR A 205 -0.58 18.39 9.03
C THR A 205 -1.32 19.50 8.27
N GLN A 206 -2.43 19.14 7.62
CA GLN A 206 -3.32 20.07 6.93
C GLN A 206 -4.72 20.00 7.55
N ASN A 207 -5.58 20.97 7.23
CA ASN A 207 -7.01 20.96 7.60
C ASN A 207 -7.27 20.80 9.12
N SER A 208 -6.42 21.40 9.97
CA SER A 208 -6.47 21.26 11.44
C SER A 208 -6.37 19.81 11.94
N GLN A 209 -5.87 18.88 11.10
CA GLN A 209 -5.70 17.49 11.49
C GLN A 209 -4.61 17.35 12.55
N THR A 210 -4.70 16.30 13.33
CA THR A 210 -3.81 16.11 14.46
C THR A 210 -2.78 15.01 14.22
N ILE A 211 -1.67 15.09 14.97
CA ILE A 211 -0.83 13.93 15.30
C ILE A 211 -0.99 13.69 16.79
N ASP A 212 -1.54 12.52 17.17
CA ASP A 212 -1.89 12.18 18.57
C ASP A 212 -2.70 13.28 19.26
N ASP A 213 -3.82 13.67 18.64
CA ASP A 213 -4.76 14.68 19.15
C ASP A 213 -4.19 16.11 19.32
N ILE A 214 -2.93 16.34 18.93
CA ILE A 214 -2.33 17.68 18.88
C ILE A 214 -2.41 18.22 17.46
N ASN A 215 -2.98 19.42 17.28
CA ASN A 215 -3.05 20.10 15.98
C ASN A 215 -1.63 20.45 15.48
N ARG A 216 -1.23 19.87 14.35
CA ARG A 216 0.08 20.10 13.71
C ARG A 216 -0.01 20.96 12.44
N ASP A 217 -1.17 21.54 12.16
CA ASP A 217 -1.40 22.42 11.03
C ASP A 217 -1.03 23.86 11.38
N ILE A 218 0.19 24.26 11.00
CA ILE A 218 0.73 25.59 11.30
C ILE A 218 -0.04 26.74 10.62
N VAL A 219 -0.80 26.46 9.56
CA VAL A 219 -1.61 27.47 8.87
C VAL A 219 -2.90 27.72 9.66
N ASN A 220 -3.43 26.68 10.31
CA ASN A 220 -4.64 26.72 11.12
C ASN A 220 -4.36 26.71 12.64
N GLY A 221 -3.33 27.47 13.06
CA GLY A 221 -3.04 27.73 14.47
C GLY A 221 -2.43 26.57 15.26
N GLY A 222 -2.04 25.50 14.59
CA GLY A 222 -1.29 24.37 15.16
C GLY A 222 0.21 24.65 15.26
N GLN A 223 0.94 23.66 15.79
CA GLN A 223 2.39 23.71 15.92
C GLN A 223 3.03 22.46 15.34
N ALA A 224 4.03 22.62 14.48
CA ALA A 224 4.77 21.50 13.89
C ALA A 224 5.28 20.50 14.92
N PHE A 225 5.28 19.22 14.57
CA PHE A 225 6.04 18.20 15.28
C PHE A 225 7.50 18.30 14.84
N VAL A 226 8.46 18.34 15.77
CA VAL A 226 9.86 18.61 15.45
C VAL A 226 10.72 17.37 15.71
N LEU A 227 11.51 16.98 14.71
CA LEU A 227 12.63 16.05 14.87
C LEU A 227 13.93 16.88 14.87
N ASP A 228 14.50 17.14 16.04
CA ASP A 228 15.74 17.91 16.22
C ASP A 228 16.96 17.01 16.48
N THR A 229 16.74 15.82 17.03
CA THR A 229 17.81 14.90 17.40
C THR A 229 18.21 14.02 16.22
N GLN A 230 19.52 13.88 15.99
CA GLN A 230 20.09 13.06 14.92
C GLN A 230 19.59 11.61 14.99
N TYR A 231 19.26 11.03 13.82
CA TYR A 231 18.79 9.64 13.65
C TYR A 231 17.48 9.29 14.33
N ARG A 232 16.75 10.26 14.89
CA ARG A 232 15.38 10.04 15.33
C ARG A 232 14.48 9.75 14.14
N ASP A 233 13.55 8.86 14.39
CA ASP A 233 12.48 8.51 13.49
C ASP A 233 11.13 8.69 14.16
N ILE A 234 10.11 8.74 13.32
CA ILE A 234 8.70 8.70 13.69
C ILE A 234 7.99 7.84 12.64
N THR A 235 7.12 6.96 13.10
CA THR A 235 6.19 6.24 12.22
C THR A 235 4.78 6.69 12.55
N LEU A 236 4.01 7.04 11.52
CA LEU A 236 2.66 7.57 11.63
C LEU A 236 1.69 6.71 10.82
N ILE A 237 0.47 6.55 11.32
CA ILE A 237 -0.65 5.93 10.63
C ILE A 237 -1.87 6.84 10.64
N SER A 238 -2.53 6.97 9.50
CA SER A 238 -3.80 7.70 9.41
C SER A 238 -4.97 6.79 9.81
N ASN A 239 -5.90 7.31 10.61
CA ASN A 239 -7.16 6.63 10.92
C ASN A 239 -8.33 7.03 9.98
N GLY A 240 -8.06 7.83 8.94
CA GLY A 240 -9.10 8.40 8.06
C GLY A 240 -9.66 9.74 8.55
N LYS A 241 -9.09 10.32 9.59
CA LYS A 241 -9.42 11.67 10.10
C LYS A 241 -8.19 12.42 10.61
N ASN A 242 -7.32 11.73 11.34
CA ASN A 242 -6.10 12.24 11.95
C ASN A 242 -4.96 11.22 11.81
N TRP A 243 -3.75 11.64 12.16
CA TRP A 243 -2.55 10.81 12.20
C TRP A 243 -2.21 10.41 13.64
N TYR A 244 -1.65 9.20 13.81
CA TYR A 244 -1.23 8.68 15.11
C TYR A 244 0.15 8.05 15.02
N ARG A 245 0.98 8.20 16.05
CA ARG A 245 2.28 7.52 16.11
C ARG A 245 2.12 6.02 16.34
N ILE A 246 2.86 5.21 15.59
CA ILE A 246 3.05 3.78 15.86
C ILE A 246 4.35 3.61 16.68
N GLY A 247 4.29 2.83 17.76
CA GLY A 247 5.48 2.47 18.53
C GLY A 247 5.88 3.47 19.61
N LYS A 248 4.93 4.23 20.18
CA LYS A 248 5.18 5.07 21.35
C LYS A 248 5.49 4.16 22.55
N MET A 249 6.74 4.14 23.00
CA MET A 249 7.09 3.83 24.38
C MET A 249 7.68 5.09 24.98
N ASP A 250 6.84 5.95 25.55
CA ASP A 250 7.34 7.00 26.42
C ASP A 250 7.41 6.42 27.84
N ILE A 251 8.56 6.54 28.49
CA ILE A 251 8.73 6.09 29.88
C ILE A 251 7.80 6.85 30.85
N GLU A 252 7.25 7.97 30.38
CA GLU A 252 6.23 8.81 31.02
C GLU A 252 4.81 8.20 30.97
N ASP A 253 4.56 7.20 30.11
CA ASP A 253 3.30 6.43 30.12
C ASP A 253 3.23 5.47 31.33
N ILE A 254 4.34 5.31 32.07
CA ILE A 254 4.33 4.82 33.45
C ILE A 254 4.18 6.07 34.33
N PRO A 255 2.99 6.32 34.92
CA PRO A 255 2.82 7.47 35.81
C PRO A 255 3.85 7.40 36.94
N ASP A 256 4.30 8.53 37.47
CA ASP A 256 5.10 8.54 38.70
C ASP A 256 4.31 7.77 39.78
N ASN A 257 4.88 6.68 40.31
CA ASN A 257 4.24 5.63 41.15
C ASN A 257 3.47 4.49 40.43
N GLY A 258 3.60 4.33 39.12
CA GLY A 258 2.98 3.25 38.35
C GLY A 258 3.49 1.86 38.74
N ILE A 259 4.75 1.79 39.19
CA ILE A 259 5.37 0.59 39.77
C ILE A 259 5.94 0.98 41.14
N GLN A 260 5.11 0.86 42.18
CA GLN A 260 5.57 0.95 43.56
C GLN A 260 5.97 -0.45 44.06
N PRO A 261 7.07 -0.59 44.83
CA PRO A 261 7.47 -1.87 45.44
C PRO A 261 6.35 -2.55 46.22
N GLU A 262 5.44 -1.77 46.79
CA GLU A 262 4.27 -2.23 47.55
C GLU A 262 3.27 -3.04 46.70
N LYS A 263 3.16 -2.77 45.39
CA LYS A 263 2.37 -3.57 44.43
C LYS A 263 3.07 -4.86 43.97
N LEU A 264 4.36 -4.98 44.25
CA LEU A 264 5.14 -6.21 44.09
C LEU A 264 5.30 -6.97 45.43
N SER A 265 4.75 -6.42 46.53
CA SER A 265 4.95 -6.90 47.90
C SER A 265 3.75 -7.60 48.53
N ASP A 266 2.80 -8.10 47.73
CA ASP A 266 1.90 -9.17 48.19
C ASP A 266 2.74 -10.45 48.33
N GLY A 267 3.62 -10.41 49.34
CA GLY A 267 4.35 -11.53 49.86
C GLY A 267 3.34 -12.58 50.24
N ILE A 268 3.49 -13.75 49.62
CA ILE A 268 2.77 -14.96 49.94
C ILE A 268 2.78 -15.13 51.48
N PRO A 269 1.63 -15.17 52.17
CA PRO A 269 1.61 -15.30 53.61
C PRO A 269 2.18 -16.66 54.00
N TYR A 270 3.29 -16.66 54.75
CA TYR A 270 3.78 -17.82 55.47
C TYR A 270 3.64 -17.58 56.97
N THR A 271 3.20 -18.61 57.69
CA THR A 271 3.02 -18.59 59.14
C THR A 271 4.39 -18.64 59.82
N LYS A 272 4.77 -17.57 60.53
CA LYS A 272 5.89 -17.60 61.47
C LYS A 272 5.36 -17.50 62.90
N ILE A 273 5.48 -18.59 63.67
CA ILE A 273 5.27 -18.61 65.11
C ILE A 273 6.48 -17.95 65.77
N VAL A 274 6.26 -16.95 66.62
CA VAL A 274 7.31 -16.31 67.43
C VAL A 274 7.11 -16.70 68.89
N ILE A 275 8.07 -17.42 69.45
CA ILE A 275 8.16 -17.71 70.89
C ILE A 275 8.83 -16.50 71.53
N SER A 276 8.14 -15.80 72.42
CA SER A 276 8.73 -14.72 73.21
C SER A 276 9.48 -15.32 74.39
N ASP A 277 10.81 -15.33 74.35
CA ASP A 277 11.62 -15.73 75.49
C ASP A 277 12.06 -14.54 76.35
N ASN A 278 11.84 -14.73 77.64
CA ASN A 278 12.57 -14.17 78.79
C ASN A 278 12.52 -12.66 79.03
N GLN A 279 11.57 -12.27 79.89
CA GLN A 279 11.92 -11.45 81.05
C GLN A 279 12.33 -12.38 82.19
N ILE A 280 13.59 -12.34 82.63
CA ILE A 280 13.97 -12.72 84.00
C ILE A 280 14.47 -11.42 84.66
N PRO A 281 13.77 -10.88 85.68
CA PRO A 281 14.21 -9.68 86.38
C PRO A 281 15.14 -10.04 87.55
N GLY A 282 16.31 -9.39 87.62
CA GLY A 282 17.19 -9.38 88.80
C GLY A 282 17.98 -10.66 89.02
#